data_AF-A0A2H9Q240-F1
#
_entry.id   AF-A0A2H9Q240-F1
#
_cell.length_a   1.000
_cell.length_b   1.000
_cell.length_c   1.000
_cell.angle_alpha   90.00
_cell.angle_beta   90.00
_cell.angle_gamma   90.00
#
_symmetry.space_group_name_H-M   'P 1'
#
loop_
_entity.id
_entity.type
_entity.pdbx_description
1 polymer ?
#
loop_
_entity_poly.entity_id
_entity_poly.type
_entity_poly.pdbx_seq_one_letter_code
_entity_poly.pdbx_strand_id
1 'polypeptide(L)'
;MIKKRKLLVWFSLLFIIVILVFLFIQFGYAIDNENGKIVDAVYLKSLRSEVNVECLQNSQCSDDYECIKSQCLSKNSIDLCKTMSLSTSSNKLMVGDRINLNKKVIIDAQLPGLFGKGELVKIVDNKPQEYFYKQYILIGDEKIVNDGMGNVIKIENSSEPIYTLRILFSNGIDFSDREIHGQALRVFNKEYLIGGDSTNSIISLASSEDNIKLEDGQKVNLNVAGNSNFVENSNVKIIKDSENKVVALELAFNMQGLNKDKISVGDKYTNPLFNSVYLSFNSVDAEGYADLSIGGKC
;
A
#
# COMPACT_ATOMS: atom_id res chain seq x y z
N MET A 1 20.98 -19.32 -56.88
CA MET A 1 19.90 -19.45 -55.87
C MET A 1 20.37 -19.45 -54.41
N ILE A 2 21.54 -20.01 -54.07
CA ILE A 2 21.99 -20.19 -52.67
C ILE A 2 22.26 -18.87 -51.91
N LYS A 3 22.73 -17.81 -52.59
CA LYS A 3 22.98 -16.49 -51.96
C LYS A 3 21.70 -15.79 -51.45
N LYS A 4 20.56 -15.94 -52.14
CA LYS A 4 19.29 -15.30 -51.71
C LYS A 4 18.71 -15.92 -50.44
N ARG A 5 18.91 -17.23 -50.22
CA ARG A 5 18.44 -17.91 -49.00
C ARG A 5 19.23 -17.49 -47.76
N LYS A 6 20.54 -17.25 -47.88
CA LYS A 6 21.36 -16.77 -46.74
C LYS A 6 20.97 -15.35 -46.31
N LEU A 7 20.62 -14.48 -47.26
CA LEU A 7 20.19 -13.11 -46.95
C LEU A 7 18.87 -13.10 -46.18
N LEU A 8 17.90 -13.94 -46.57
CA LEU A 8 16.59 -14.00 -45.93
C LEU A 8 16.66 -14.50 -44.48
N VAL A 9 17.52 -15.49 -44.21
CA VAL A 9 17.76 -16.00 -42.85
C VAL A 9 18.39 -14.93 -41.96
N TRP A 10 19.35 -14.16 -42.48
CA TRP A 10 19.97 -13.06 -41.75
C TRP A 10 18.99 -11.95 -41.39
N PHE A 11 18.10 -11.56 -42.33
CA PHE A 11 17.06 -10.57 -42.04
C PHE A 11 16.06 -11.05 -41.00
N SER A 12 15.66 -12.31 -41.03
CA SER A 12 14.74 -12.88 -40.03
C SER A 12 15.38 -12.91 -38.64
N LEU A 13 16.67 -13.25 -38.55
CA LEU A 13 17.38 -13.29 -37.28
C LEU A 13 17.55 -11.89 -36.68
N LEU A 14 17.85 -10.90 -37.52
CA LEU A 14 18.01 -9.51 -37.12
C LEU A 14 16.67 -8.89 -36.66
N PHE A 15 15.57 -9.25 -37.32
CA PHE A 15 14.22 -8.85 -36.92
C PHE A 15 13.81 -9.43 -35.57
N ILE A 16 14.13 -10.72 -35.30
CA ILE A 16 13.89 -11.35 -33.99
C ILE A 16 14.71 -10.67 -32.89
N ILE A 17 15.97 -10.34 -33.16
CA ILE A 17 16.82 -9.62 -32.19
C ILE A 17 16.24 -8.24 -31.89
N VAL A 18 15.76 -7.50 -32.91
CA VAL A 18 15.13 -6.18 -32.70
C VAL A 18 13.84 -6.30 -31.87
N ILE A 19 13.01 -7.33 -32.12
CA ILE A 19 11.82 -7.58 -31.31
C ILE A 19 12.20 -7.94 -29.87
N LEU A 20 13.21 -8.79 -29.66
CA LEU A 20 13.67 -9.15 -28.32
C LEU A 20 14.25 -7.95 -27.57
N VAL A 21 15.04 -7.09 -28.22
CA VAL A 21 15.54 -5.84 -27.62
C VAL A 21 14.38 -4.90 -27.30
N PHE A 22 13.38 -4.77 -28.17
CA PHE A 22 12.21 -3.95 -27.91
C PHE A 22 11.38 -4.50 -26.74
N LEU A 23 11.19 -5.82 -26.66
CA LEU A 23 10.54 -6.47 -25.51
C LEU A 23 11.34 -6.26 -24.22
N PHE A 24 12.67 -6.40 -24.26
CA PHE A 24 13.54 -6.11 -23.11
C PHE A 24 13.45 -4.65 -22.67
N ILE A 25 13.29 -3.69 -23.59
CA ILE A 25 13.06 -2.28 -23.25
C ILE A 25 11.68 -2.10 -22.60
N GLN A 26 10.63 -2.76 -23.11
CA GLN A 26 9.27 -2.67 -22.52
C GLN A 26 9.19 -3.34 -21.13
N PHE A 27 9.93 -4.43 -20.91
CA PHE A 27 9.98 -5.12 -19.61
C PHE A 27 11.03 -4.55 -18.64
N GLY A 28 12.03 -3.82 -19.13
CA GLY A 28 13.08 -3.18 -18.33
C GLY A 28 12.62 -1.93 -17.56
N TYR A 29 11.37 -1.47 -17.75
CA TYR A 29 10.78 -0.37 -16.97
C TYR A 29 10.14 -0.83 -15.65
N ALA A 30 10.24 -2.10 -15.28
CA ALA A 30 9.86 -2.58 -13.96
C ALA A 30 11.05 -3.27 -13.31
N ILE A 31 11.50 -2.70 -12.19
CA ILE A 31 12.61 -3.13 -11.31
C ILE A 31 13.95 -2.48 -11.69
N ASP A 32 14.20 -1.30 -11.11
CA ASP A 32 15.56 -0.97 -10.70
C ASP A 32 15.67 -1.08 -9.17
N ASN A 33 16.74 -1.75 -8.77
CA ASN A 33 17.03 -2.23 -7.43
C ASN A 33 18.05 -1.27 -6.79
N GLU A 34 17.98 -1.13 -5.48
CA GLU A 34 19.03 -0.67 -4.56
C GLU A 34 19.45 0.81 -4.43
N ASN A 35 19.08 1.77 -5.28
CA ASN A 35 19.61 3.15 -5.11
C ASN A 35 18.63 4.33 -5.04
N GLY A 36 17.34 4.10 -4.73
CA GLY A 36 16.49 5.13 -4.13
C GLY A 36 16.51 6.52 -4.80
N LYS A 37 16.69 6.61 -6.12
CA LYS A 37 16.72 7.88 -6.85
C LYS A 37 16.17 7.72 -8.26
N ILE A 38 14.90 8.10 -8.40
CA ILE A 38 14.36 9.15 -9.27
C ILE A 38 12.89 8.75 -9.44
N VAL A 39 12.03 9.41 -8.66
CA VAL A 39 10.61 9.48 -9.00
C VAL A 39 10.56 10.26 -10.31
N ASP A 40 10.35 9.55 -11.41
CA ASP A 40 10.36 10.08 -12.78
C ASP A 40 9.54 11.38 -12.86
N ALA A 41 10.07 12.42 -13.50
CA ALA A 41 9.33 13.66 -13.73
C ALA A 41 8.01 13.39 -14.48
N VAL A 42 7.95 12.32 -15.28
CA VAL A 42 6.73 11.81 -15.91
C VAL A 42 5.76 11.24 -14.88
N TYR A 43 6.24 10.55 -13.84
CA TYR A 43 5.44 10.04 -12.73
C TYR A 43 4.93 11.17 -11.80
N LEU A 44 5.76 12.19 -11.54
CA LEU A 44 5.31 13.40 -10.82
C LEU A 44 4.26 14.18 -11.63
N LYS A 45 4.41 14.23 -12.96
CA LYS A 45 3.43 14.86 -13.85
C LYS A 45 2.14 14.04 -13.95
N SER A 46 2.22 12.71 -13.97
CA SER A 46 1.03 11.86 -13.93
C SER A 46 0.32 11.97 -12.59
N LEU A 47 1.05 12.00 -11.47
CA LEU A 47 0.54 12.32 -10.13
C LEU A 47 -0.20 13.66 -10.11
N ARG A 48 0.43 14.74 -10.57
CA ARG A 48 -0.22 16.06 -10.66
C ARG A 48 -1.46 16.04 -11.57
N SER A 49 -1.42 15.29 -12.67
CA SER A 49 -2.57 15.19 -13.59
C SER A 49 -3.73 14.33 -13.06
N GLU A 50 -3.45 13.32 -12.25
CA GLU A 50 -4.46 12.53 -11.54
C GLU A 50 -5.06 13.28 -10.35
N VAL A 51 -4.30 14.25 -9.82
CA VAL A 51 -4.72 15.10 -8.70
C VAL A 51 -5.47 16.35 -9.19
N ASN A 52 -5.28 16.80 -10.45
CA ASN A 52 -5.89 18.01 -11.05
C ASN A 52 -7.32 18.31 -10.54
N VAL A 53 -7.48 19.43 -9.84
CA VAL A 53 -8.29 19.48 -8.62
C VAL A 53 -9.44 20.48 -8.66
N GLU A 54 -10.66 20.06 -8.33
CA GLU A 54 -11.79 20.94 -7.96
C GLU A 54 -12.15 20.90 -6.46
N CYS A 55 -11.63 19.96 -5.66
CA CYS A 55 -11.66 20.02 -4.17
C CYS A 55 -10.28 19.55 -3.67
N LEU A 56 -9.38 20.44 -3.20
CA LEU A 56 -8.01 20.12 -2.74
C LEU A 56 -7.98 19.70 -1.26
N GLN A 57 -8.98 20.12 -0.51
CA GLN A 57 -9.07 19.91 0.93
C GLN A 57 -10.53 19.63 1.28
N ASN A 58 -10.79 18.82 2.31
CA ASN A 58 -12.15 18.58 2.80
C ASN A 58 -12.86 19.89 3.20
N SER A 59 -12.12 20.96 3.53
CA SER A 59 -12.66 22.29 3.78
C SER A 59 -13.40 22.92 2.59
N GLN A 60 -13.18 22.43 1.37
CA GLN A 60 -13.86 22.89 0.14
C GLN A 60 -15.12 22.07 -0.18
N CYS A 61 -15.30 20.93 0.49
CA CYS A 61 -16.44 20.04 0.36
C CYS A 61 -17.38 20.30 1.57
N SER A 62 -18.71 20.23 1.40
CA SER A 62 -19.63 20.40 2.54
C SER A 62 -19.53 19.22 3.52
N ASP A 63 -20.03 19.37 4.75
CA ASP A 63 -19.84 18.39 5.84
C ASP A 63 -20.23 16.95 5.50
N ASP A 64 -21.19 16.74 4.58
CA ASP A 64 -21.66 15.42 4.12
C ASP A 64 -20.89 14.85 2.92
N TYR A 65 -19.86 15.56 2.47
CA TYR A 65 -19.09 15.25 1.27
C TYR A 65 -17.60 15.15 1.62
N GLU A 66 -16.90 14.33 0.86
CA GLU A 66 -15.47 14.13 0.95
C GLU A 66 -14.85 14.34 -0.43
N CYS A 67 -13.68 14.98 -0.48
CA CYS A 67 -12.97 15.05 -1.74
C CYS A 67 -12.42 13.67 -2.12
N ILE A 68 -12.91 13.14 -3.24
CA ILE A 68 -12.38 11.93 -3.87
C ILE A 68 -12.22 12.19 -5.35
N LYS A 69 -10.99 12.04 -5.86
CA LYS A 69 -10.66 12.24 -7.30
C LYS A 69 -11.12 13.62 -7.79
N SER A 70 -10.84 14.66 -6.99
CA SER A 70 -11.17 16.04 -7.34
C SER A 70 -12.66 16.35 -7.39
N GLN A 71 -13.51 15.49 -6.81
CA GLN A 71 -14.95 15.70 -6.72
C GLN A 71 -15.38 15.59 -5.26
N CYS A 72 -16.29 16.48 -4.85
CA CYS A 72 -17.04 16.33 -3.61
C CYS A 72 -17.99 15.13 -3.79
N LEU A 73 -17.62 13.95 -3.30
CA LEU A 73 -18.50 12.78 -3.29
C LEU A 73 -19.18 12.71 -1.93
N SER A 74 -20.46 12.36 -1.89
CA SER A 74 -21.14 12.15 -0.62
C SER A 74 -20.40 11.07 0.17
N LYS A 75 -20.14 11.29 1.46
CA LYS A 75 -19.54 10.28 2.35
C LYS A 75 -20.31 8.96 2.32
N ASN A 76 -21.62 9.01 2.07
CA ASN A 76 -22.51 7.84 1.94
C ASN A 76 -22.31 7.04 0.64
N SER A 77 -21.53 7.55 -0.33
CA SER A 77 -21.24 6.87 -1.60
C SER A 77 -19.89 6.14 -1.61
N ILE A 78 -19.13 6.23 -0.51
CA ILE A 78 -17.84 5.56 -0.36
C ILE A 78 -18.11 4.13 0.10
N ASP A 79 -18.08 3.20 -0.86
CA ASP A 79 -18.22 1.78 -0.57
C ASP A 79 -16.89 1.20 -0.05
N LEU A 80 -16.67 1.38 1.26
CA LEU A 80 -15.57 0.74 1.97
C LEU A 80 -15.75 -0.79 2.07
N CYS A 81 -16.90 -1.36 1.69
CA CYS A 81 -17.14 -2.80 1.77
C CYS A 81 -16.52 -3.59 0.61
N LYS A 82 -15.90 -2.93 -0.37
CA LYS A 82 -15.31 -3.60 -1.51
C LYS A 82 -14.20 -4.55 -1.08
N THR A 83 -14.24 -5.73 -1.68
CA THR A 83 -13.21 -6.75 -1.56
C THR A 83 -12.63 -7.08 -2.91
N MET A 84 -11.43 -7.62 -2.89
CA MET A 84 -10.73 -8.12 -4.06
C MET A 84 -10.19 -9.52 -3.76
N SER A 85 -10.48 -10.47 -4.65
CA SER A 85 -9.85 -11.78 -4.60
C SER A 85 -8.34 -11.67 -4.90
N LEU A 86 -7.52 -12.43 -4.18
CA LEU A 86 -6.09 -12.57 -4.42
C LEU A 86 -5.77 -13.57 -5.56
N SER A 87 -6.77 -14.35 -5.99
CA SER A 87 -6.70 -15.17 -7.19
C SER A 87 -7.34 -14.46 -8.39
N THR A 88 -7.22 -15.08 -9.56
CA THR A 88 -7.87 -14.65 -10.81
C THR A 88 -8.51 -15.86 -11.48
N SER A 89 -9.38 -15.64 -12.46
CA SER A 89 -10.01 -16.74 -13.22
C SER A 89 -9.00 -17.65 -13.93
N SER A 90 -7.86 -17.10 -14.36
CA SER A 90 -6.80 -17.85 -15.05
C SER A 90 -5.71 -18.35 -14.12
N ASN A 91 -5.46 -17.66 -13.01
CA ASN A 91 -4.41 -18.00 -12.05
C ASN A 91 -5.05 -18.15 -10.66
N LYS A 92 -5.34 -19.40 -10.30
CA LYS A 92 -5.85 -19.77 -8.99
C LYS A 92 -4.71 -19.83 -7.97
N LEU A 93 -5.04 -19.69 -6.69
CA LEU A 93 -4.13 -20.04 -5.59
C LEU A 93 -4.43 -21.48 -5.19
N MET A 94 -3.40 -22.26 -4.89
CA MET A 94 -3.52 -23.64 -4.41
C MET A 94 -2.96 -23.77 -2.99
N VAL A 95 -3.37 -24.82 -2.29
CA VAL A 95 -2.66 -25.22 -1.06
C VAL A 95 -1.19 -25.47 -1.39
N GLY A 96 -0.29 -24.83 -0.63
CA GLY A 96 1.15 -24.78 -0.87
C GLY A 96 1.65 -23.46 -1.46
N ASP A 97 0.76 -22.68 -2.10
CA ASP A 97 1.12 -21.41 -2.71
C ASP A 97 1.29 -20.30 -1.66
N ARG A 98 2.09 -19.30 -2.05
CA ARG A 98 2.17 -18.02 -1.35
C ARG A 98 0.95 -17.17 -1.68
N ILE A 99 0.41 -16.45 -0.70
CA ILE A 99 -0.80 -15.64 -0.89
C ILE A 99 -0.57 -14.48 -1.88
N ASN A 100 0.67 -14.04 -2.07
CA ASN A 100 1.04 -13.02 -3.05
C ASN A 100 1.42 -13.55 -4.44
N LEU A 101 1.27 -14.86 -4.70
CA LEU A 101 1.69 -15.47 -5.97
C LEU A 101 1.10 -14.75 -7.18
N ASN A 102 -0.19 -14.48 -7.14
CA ASN A 102 -0.92 -13.86 -8.26
C ASN A 102 -1.11 -12.35 -8.11
N LYS A 103 -1.08 -11.82 -6.88
CA LYS A 103 -1.26 -10.40 -6.58
C LYS A 103 -0.32 -9.96 -5.45
N LYS A 104 0.65 -9.11 -5.79
CA LYS A 104 1.63 -8.57 -4.85
C LYS A 104 1.29 -7.19 -4.32
N VAL A 105 0.58 -6.39 -5.12
CA VAL A 105 0.29 -4.99 -4.81
C VAL A 105 -1.19 -4.71 -5.06
N ILE A 106 -1.82 -4.00 -4.12
CA ILE A 106 -3.20 -3.56 -4.22
C ILE A 106 -3.26 -2.04 -4.17
N ILE A 107 -3.90 -1.45 -5.17
CA ILE A 107 -4.01 0.00 -5.39
C ILE A 107 -5.47 0.50 -5.33
N ASP A 108 -5.68 1.81 -5.29
CA ASP A 108 -7.02 2.44 -5.23
C ASP A 108 -7.97 2.00 -6.35
N ALA A 109 -7.46 1.75 -7.57
CA ALA A 109 -8.31 1.27 -8.66
C ALA A 109 -8.99 -0.08 -8.36
N GLN A 110 -8.40 -0.87 -7.46
CA GLN A 110 -8.84 -2.21 -7.08
C GLN A 110 -9.73 -2.21 -5.84
N LEU A 111 -9.49 -1.30 -4.90
CA LEU A 111 -10.33 -1.08 -3.71
C LEU A 111 -10.67 0.41 -3.58
N PRO A 112 -11.56 0.94 -4.45
CA PRO A 112 -11.84 2.38 -4.51
C PRO A 112 -12.38 2.91 -3.19
N GLY A 113 -11.77 3.98 -2.68
CA GLY A 113 -12.22 4.65 -1.46
C GLY A 113 -11.62 4.08 -0.17
N LEU A 114 -10.97 2.90 -0.23
CA LEU A 114 -10.26 2.36 0.93
C LEU A 114 -9.00 3.15 1.25
N PHE A 115 -8.27 3.55 0.21
CA PHE A 115 -6.97 4.20 0.36
C PHE A 115 -7.13 5.70 0.51
N GLY A 116 -6.50 6.25 1.55
CA GLY A 116 -6.35 7.69 1.65
C GLY A 116 -5.40 8.20 0.57
N LYS A 117 -5.70 9.37 0.03
CA LYS A 117 -4.80 10.16 -0.80
C LYS A 117 -4.94 11.61 -0.35
N GLY A 118 -3.90 12.39 -0.58
CA GLY A 118 -3.92 13.77 -0.17
C GLY A 118 -2.63 14.47 -0.48
N GLU A 119 -2.50 15.62 0.15
CA GLU A 119 -1.43 16.57 -0.05
C GLU A 119 -1.06 17.19 1.28
N LEU A 120 0.23 17.38 1.49
CA LEU A 120 0.77 18.25 2.54
C LEU A 120 1.37 19.47 1.85
N VAL A 121 1.22 20.65 2.45
CA VAL A 121 1.64 21.93 1.85
C VAL A 121 2.51 22.70 2.82
N LYS A 122 3.76 22.96 2.44
CA LYS A 122 4.70 23.79 3.18
C LYS A 122 4.82 25.16 2.49
N ILE A 123 5.05 26.25 3.22
CA ILE A 123 5.28 27.58 2.64
C ILE A 123 6.78 27.93 2.73
N VAL A 124 7.48 27.90 1.60
CA VAL A 124 8.90 28.29 1.52
C VAL A 124 9.02 29.57 0.70
N ASP A 125 9.59 30.63 1.29
CA ASP A 125 9.78 31.92 0.62
C ASP A 125 8.49 32.47 -0.02
N ASN A 126 7.38 32.41 0.73
CA ASN A 126 6.04 32.80 0.27
C ASN A 126 5.51 31.99 -0.94
N LYS A 127 6.03 30.77 -1.18
CA LYS A 127 5.54 29.88 -2.23
C LYS A 127 5.11 28.53 -1.62
N PRO A 128 3.99 27.95 -2.08
CA PRO A 128 3.60 26.61 -1.67
C PRO A 128 4.55 25.56 -2.25
N GLN A 129 4.99 24.66 -1.39
CA GLN A 129 5.68 23.44 -1.72
C GLN A 129 4.76 22.27 -1.35
N GLU A 130 4.33 21.55 -2.39
CA GLU A 130 3.30 20.52 -2.31
C GLU A 130 3.92 19.12 -2.26
N TYR A 131 3.38 18.28 -1.38
CA TYR A 131 3.79 16.89 -1.21
C TYR A 131 2.57 15.98 -1.33
N PHE A 132 2.36 15.43 -2.51
CA PHE A 132 1.29 14.46 -2.74
C PHE A 132 1.67 13.11 -2.18
N TYR A 133 0.68 12.33 -1.73
CA TYR A 133 0.92 10.95 -1.33
C TYR A 133 -0.14 9.98 -1.85
N LYS A 134 0.29 8.74 -2.03
CA LYS A 134 -0.56 7.60 -2.39
C LYS A 134 -0.35 6.46 -1.41
N GLN A 135 -1.37 5.63 -1.29
CA GLN A 135 -1.33 4.41 -0.49
C GLN A 135 -1.53 3.18 -1.36
N TYR A 136 -0.90 2.09 -0.94
CA TYR A 136 -1.14 0.76 -1.49
C TYR A 136 -0.85 -0.30 -0.43
N ILE A 137 -1.42 -1.48 -0.61
CA ILE A 137 -1.12 -2.65 0.21
C ILE A 137 -0.14 -3.54 -0.56
N LEU A 138 0.94 -3.94 0.08
CA LEU A 138 1.83 -5.02 -0.36
C LEU A 138 1.38 -6.31 0.32
N ILE A 139 1.07 -7.34 -0.46
CA ILE A 139 0.65 -8.65 0.07
C ILE A 139 1.87 -9.45 0.50
N GLY A 140 1.80 -10.00 1.71
CA GLY A 140 2.79 -10.87 2.32
C GLY A 140 3.05 -12.15 1.54
N ASP A 141 4.16 -12.80 1.81
CA ASP A 141 4.56 -14.04 1.14
C ASP A 141 4.23 -15.32 1.94
N GLU A 142 3.33 -15.19 2.92
CA GLU A 142 2.79 -16.29 3.70
C GLU A 142 2.17 -17.37 2.84
N LYS A 143 2.23 -18.62 3.31
CA LYS A 143 1.75 -19.78 2.56
C LYS A 143 0.41 -20.29 3.05
N ILE A 144 -0.35 -20.83 2.11
CA ILE A 144 -1.51 -21.67 2.40
C ILE A 144 -0.98 -23.07 2.71
N VAL A 145 -1.23 -23.59 3.91
CA VAL A 145 -0.76 -24.91 4.34
C VAL A 145 -1.90 -25.73 4.92
N ASN A 146 -1.77 -27.06 4.90
CA ASN A 146 -2.65 -27.93 5.67
C ASN A 146 -1.97 -28.25 7.01
N ASP A 147 -2.63 -27.95 8.13
CA ASP A 147 -2.07 -28.14 9.47
C ASP A 147 -2.54 -29.43 10.16
N GLY A 148 -3.18 -30.34 9.41
CA GLY A 148 -3.79 -31.57 9.91
C GLY A 148 -5.22 -31.40 10.44
N MET A 149 -5.65 -30.18 10.76
CA MET A 149 -7.04 -29.86 11.14
C MET A 149 -7.81 -29.14 10.03
N GLY A 150 -7.10 -28.55 9.07
CA GLY A 150 -7.68 -27.92 7.90
C GLY A 150 -6.64 -27.16 7.11
N ASN A 151 -7.10 -26.45 6.07
CA ASN A 151 -6.25 -25.50 5.35
C ASN A 151 -6.24 -24.17 6.09
N VAL A 152 -5.05 -23.60 6.21
CA VAL A 152 -4.81 -22.38 6.98
C VAL A 152 -3.78 -21.51 6.26
N ILE A 153 -3.81 -20.20 6.50
CA ILE A 153 -2.67 -19.31 6.24
C ILE A 153 -1.94 -19.20 7.56
N LYS A 154 -0.76 -19.80 7.68
CA LYS A 154 0.00 -19.84 8.93
C LYS A 154 1.15 -18.86 8.84
N ILE A 155 1.29 -18.00 9.85
CA ILE A 155 2.48 -17.18 10.03
C ILE A 155 3.54 -18.05 10.70
N GLU A 156 4.56 -18.44 9.95
CA GLU A 156 5.67 -19.22 10.51
C GLU A 156 6.75 -18.33 11.12
N ASN A 157 6.85 -17.08 10.66
CA ASN A 157 7.86 -16.14 11.10
C ASN A 157 7.26 -14.73 11.20
N SER A 158 7.33 -14.12 12.39
CA SER A 158 6.82 -12.76 12.61
C SER A 158 7.54 -11.67 11.81
N SER A 159 8.63 -12.01 11.11
CA SER A 159 9.30 -11.09 10.18
C SER A 159 8.62 -10.95 8.82
N GLU A 160 7.67 -11.82 8.45
CA GLU A 160 6.97 -11.81 7.16
C GLU A 160 5.52 -11.33 7.35
N PRO A 161 5.22 -10.02 7.17
CA PRO A 161 3.88 -9.51 7.37
C PRO A 161 2.89 -10.10 6.38
N ILE A 162 1.69 -10.48 6.84
CA ILE A 162 0.58 -10.87 5.96
C ILE A 162 0.27 -9.78 4.94
N TYR A 163 0.39 -8.51 5.34
CA TYR A 163 0.47 -7.41 4.40
C TYR A 163 1.13 -6.18 5.03
N THR A 164 1.58 -5.27 4.17
CA THR A 164 2.14 -3.98 4.54
C THR A 164 1.34 -2.87 3.88
N LEU A 165 0.83 -1.92 4.67
CA LEU A 165 0.40 -0.63 4.12
C LEU A 165 1.64 0.19 3.82
N ARG A 166 1.77 0.67 2.59
CA ARG A 166 2.80 1.65 2.22
C ARG A 166 2.17 2.97 1.82
N ILE A 167 2.64 4.04 2.43
CA ILE A 167 2.35 5.44 2.06
C ILE A 167 3.59 5.97 1.33
N LEU A 168 3.44 6.36 0.07
CA LEU A 168 4.52 6.88 -0.77
C LEU A 168 4.29 8.37 -1.03
N PHE A 169 5.29 9.19 -0.71
CA PHE A 169 5.28 10.63 -0.97
C PHE A 169 5.91 10.95 -2.32
N SER A 170 5.41 11.99 -2.99
CA SER A 170 5.95 12.44 -4.28
C SER A 170 7.37 12.99 -4.14
N ASN A 171 7.70 13.57 -2.98
CA ASN A 171 9.02 14.09 -2.63
C ASN A 171 9.31 13.79 -1.14
N GLY A 172 10.58 13.81 -0.76
CA GLY A 172 10.99 13.68 0.64
C GLY A 172 10.40 14.80 1.51
N ILE A 173 9.77 14.43 2.62
CA ILE A 173 9.17 15.34 3.61
C ILE A 173 10.04 15.38 4.86
N ASP A 174 10.29 16.57 5.38
CA ASP A 174 10.84 16.73 6.73
C ASP A 174 9.69 16.82 7.73
N PHE A 175 9.39 15.72 8.42
CA PHE A 175 8.33 15.66 9.43
C PHE A 175 8.71 16.40 10.73
N SER A 176 9.95 16.87 10.86
CA SER A 176 10.39 17.74 11.95
C SER A 176 10.01 19.21 11.70
N ASP A 177 9.54 19.54 10.49
CA ASP A 177 9.17 20.89 10.10
C ASP A 177 7.84 21.31 10.73
N ARG A 178 7.85 22.48 11.39
CA ARG A 178 6.66 23.03 12.05
C ARG A 178 5.53 23.35 11.11
N GLU A 179 5.82 23.62 9.84
CA GLU A 179 4.78 23.86 8.85
C GLU A 179 4.05 22.57 8.46
N ILE A 180 4.68 21.40 8.61
CA ILE A 180 4.06 20.08 8.40
C ILE A 180 3.20 19.66 9.60
N HIS A 181 3.55 20.10 10.80
CA HIS A 181 2.78 19.84 12.02
C HIS A 181 1.37 20.45 11.94
N GLY A 182 0.37 19.72 12.43
CA GLY A 182 -1.04 20.10 12.36
C GLY A 182 -1.70 19.86 11.00
N GLN A 183 -0.95 19.48 9.97
CA GLN A 183 -1.54 19.10 8.69
C GLN A 183 -2.16 17.71 8.74
N ALA A 184 -3.16 17.49 7.89
CA ALA A 184 -3.91 16.25 7.80
C ALA A 184 -3.20 15.22 6.90
N LEU A 185 -2.87 14.06 7.47
CA LEU A 185 -2.49 12.84 6.76
C LEU A 185 -3.63 11.82 6.88
N ARG A 186 -4.16 11.38 5.74
CA ARG A 186 -5.15 10.29 5.73
C ARG A 186 -4.48 8.93 5.66
N VAL A 187 -4.93 7.99 6.48
CA VAL A 187 -4.50 6.59 6.46
C VAL A 187 -5.74 5.69 6.42
N PHE A 188 -5.85 4.82 5.40
CA PHE A 188 -7.08 4.04 5.12
C PHE A 188 -8.40 4.85 5.23
N ASN A 189 -8.43 6.01 4.57
CA ASN A 189 -9.55 6.99 4.60
C ASN A 189 -9.92 7.58 5.97
N LYS A 190 -9.12 7.34 7.02
CA LYS A 190 -9.23 8.05 8.30
C LYS A 190 -8.23 9.21 8.35
N GLU A 191 -8.70 10.39 8.73
CA GLU A 191 -7.88 11.60 8.83
C GLU A 191 -7.17 11.68 10.18
N TYR A 192 -5.86 11.99 10.14
CA TYR A 192 -5.03 12.22 11.31
C TYR A 192 -4.25 13.52 11.15
N LEU A 193 -4.14 14.30 12.21
CA LEU A 193 -3.28 15.47 12.27
C LEU A 193 -1.86 15.04 12.66
N ILE A 194 -0.87 15.57 11.96
CA ILE A 194 0.55 15.33 12.26
C ILE A 194 0.89 16.06 13.57
N GLY A 195 1.33 15.31 14.58
CA GLY A 195 1.68 15.83 15.91
C GLY A 195 2.97 16.66 15.88
N GLY A 196 3.07 17.64 16.80
CA GLY A 196 4.22 18.54 16.92
C GLY A 196 5.51 17.89 17.44
N ASP A 197 5.41 16.66 17.95
CA ASP A 197 6.53 15.81 18.35
C ASP A 197 7.06 14.93 17.20
N SER A 198 6.52 15.11 15.98
CA SER A 198 6.97 14.39 14.79
C SER A 198 8.38 14.83 14.36
N THR A 199 9.14 13.87 13.87
CA THR A 199 10.50 13.96 13.34
C THR A 199 10.66 12.98 12.17
N ASN A 200 11.81 12.93 11.52
CA ASN A 200 12.06 11.93 10.45
C ASN A 200 12.28 10.49 10.95
N SER A 201 12.23 10.25 12.26
CA SER A 201 12.30 8.88 12.83
C SER A 201 11.06 8.51 13.66
N ILE A 202 10.19 9.49 13.95
CA ILE A 202 8.99 9.33 14.78
C ILE A 202 7.90 10.18 14.15
N ILE A 203 6.77 9.59 13.77
CA ILE A 203 5.62 10.34 13.25
C ILE A 203 4.44 10.09 14.17
N SER A 204 3.96 11.17 14.77
CA SER A 204 2.79 11.15 15.65
C SER A 204 1.57 11.58 14.85
N LEU A 205 0.49 10.82 14.94
CA LEU A 205 -0.75 11.00 14.20
C LEU A 205 -1.91 11.04 15.20
N ALA A 206 -2.58 12.18 15.30
CA ALA A 206 -3.67 12.39 16.25
C ALA A 206 -5.02 12.51 15.54
N SER A 207 -6.03 11.85 16.06
CA SER A 207 -7.44 12.01 15.67
C SER A 207 -8.27 12.25 16.94
N SER A 208 -9.59 12.43 16.79
CA SER A 208 -10.48 12.56 17.95
C SER A 208 -10.54 11.31 18.82
N GLU A 209 -10.23 10.14 18.27
CA GLU A 209 -10.38 8.84 18.94
C GLU A 209 -9.04 8.21 19.31
N ASP A 210 -8.04 8.39 18.45
CA ASP A 210 -6.77 7.67 18.50
C ASP A 210 -5.58 8.62 18.41
N ASN A 211 -4.53 8.32 19.17
CA ASN A 211 -3.19 8.89 18.94
C ASN A 211 -2.25 7.75 18.58
N ILE A 212 -1.68 7.78 17.38
CA ILE A 212 -0.79 6.75 16.86
C ILE A 212 0.62 7.33 16.80
N LYS A 213 1.60 6.62 17.34
CA LYS A 213 3.02 6.96 17.21
C LYS A 213 3.71 5.88 16.38
N LEU A 214 4.34 6.33 15.30
CA LEU A 214 5.06 5.51 14.33
C LEU A 214 6.55 5.76 14.49
N GLU A 215 7.29 4.83 15.09
CA GLU A 215 8.73 4.96 15.33
C GLU A 215 9.50 3.93 14.52
N ASP A 216 10.55 4.35 13.81
CA ASP A 216 11.27 3.49 12.88
C ASP A 216 11.83 2.21 13.54
N GLY A 217 11.51 1.06 12.98
CA GLY A 217 11.89 -0.25 13.50
C GLY A 217 11.15 -0.69 14.77
N GLN A 218 10.12 0.03 15.20
CA GLN A 218 9.32 -0.30 16.38
C GLN A 218 7.92 -0.80 15.98
N LYS A 219 7.25 -1.46 16.94
CA LYS A 219 5.82 -1.74 16.86
C LYS A 219 5.04 -0.42 16.85
N VAL A 220 3.90 -0.39 16.16
CA VAL A 220 3.00 0.75 16.22
C VAL A 220 2.52 0.95 17.66
N ASN A 221 2.65 2.15 18.18
CA ASN A 221 2.14 2.53 19.49
C ASN A 221 0.80 3.25 19.33
N LEU A 222 -0.26 2.65 19.86
CA LEU A 222 -1.61 3.19 19.87
C LEU A 222 -1.94 3.68 21.29
N ASN A 223 -2.17 4.97 21.42
CA ASN A 223 -2.64 5.62 22.63
C ASN A 223 -4.14 5.90 22.49
N VAL A 224 -4.97 5.05 23.11
CA VAL A 224 -6.43 5.24 23.19
C VAL A 224 -6.78 5.65 24.61
N ALA A 225 -7.45 6.79 24.77
CA ALA A 225 -7.87 7.31 26.08
C ALA A 225 -6.75 7.38 27.14
N GLY A 226 -5.52 7.72 26.72
CA GLY A 226 -4.37 7.86 27.61
C GLY A 226 -3.64 6.56 27.95
N ASN A 227 -4.09 5.41 27.45
CA ASN A 227 -3.41 4.13 27.65
C ASN A 227 -2.57 3.79 26.42
N SER A 228 -1.26 3.67 26.61
CA SER A 228 -0.33 3.26 25.56
C SER A 228 -0.33 1.75 25.41
N ASN A 229 -0.70 1.29 24.22
CA ASN A 229 -0.67 -0.11 23.84
C ASN A 229 0.14 -0.26 22.56
N PHE A 230 1.06 -1.22 22.53
CA PHE A 230 1.72 -1.61 21.30
C PHE A 230 0.82 -2.55 20.52
N VAL A 231 0.67 -2.30 19.23
CA VAL A 231 0.03 -3.25 18.32
C VAL A 231 1.02 -4.38 18.10
N GLU A 232 0.77 -5.50 18.78
CA GLU A 232 1.57 -6.71 18.64
C GLU A 232 1.71 -7.16 17.19
N ASN A 233 2.90 -7.66 16.86
CA ASN A 233 3.32 -8.09 15.53
C ASN A 233 3.10 -7.06 14.39
N SER A 234 3.10 -5.78 14.74
CA SER A 234 3.27 -4.70 13.77
C SER A 234 4.73 -4.27 13.70
N ASN A 235 5.14 -3.72 12.56
CA ASN A 235 6.44 -3.06 12.45
C ASN A 235 6.32 -1.80 11.59
N VAL A 236 6.93 -0.73 12.06
CA VAL A 236 7.03 0.53 11.34
C VAL A 236 8.38 0.58 10.64
N LYS A 237 8.40 1.03 9.40
CA LYS A 237 9.62 1.40 8.70
C LYS A 237 9.46 2.77 8.04
N ILE A 238 10.37 3.66 8.38
CA ILE A 238 10.42 5.02 7.83
C ILE A 238 11.56 5.08 6.82
N ILE A 239 11.19 5.13 5.55
CA ILE A 239 12.15 5.15 4.44
C ILE A 239 12.50 6.60 4.15
N LYS A 240 13.81 6.89 4.16
CA LYS A 240 14.35 8.23 3.97
C LYS A 240 15.23 8.32 2.73
N ASP A 241 15.31 9.50 2.14
CA ASP A 241 16.26 9.81 1.09
C ASP A 241 17.66 10.16 1.64
N SER A 242 18.58 10.52 0.75
CA SER A 242 19.94 10.93 1.10
C SER A 242 20.02 12.23 1.91
N GLU A 243 18.95 13.01 1.96
CA GLU A 243 18.83 14.24 2.76
C GLU A 243 18.14 13.98 4.10
N ASN A 244 17.93 12.70 4.47
CA ASN A 244 17.23 12.28 5.68
C ASN A 244 15.76 12.74 5.72
N LYS A 245 15.14 13.01 4.58
CA LYS A 245 13.71 13.32 4.46
C LYS A 245 12.92 12.04 4.18
N VAL A 246 11.72 11.95 4.73
CA VAL A 246 10.86 10.76 4.61
C VAL A 246 10.22 10.69 3.22
N VAL A 247 10.49 9.62 2.48
CA VAL A 247 9.91 9.35 1.15
C VAL A 247 8.81 8.29 1.19
N ALA A 248 8.81 7.42 2.19
CA ALA A 248 7.74 6.46 2.39
C ALA A 248 7.61 6.02 3.85
N LEU A 249 6.40 5.60 4.21
CA LEU A 249 6.08 4.93 5.47
C LEU A 249 5.54 3.53 5.17
N GLU A 250 6.08 2.53 5.85
CA GLU A 250 5.58 1.17 5.80
C GLU A 250 5.07 0.75 7.16
N LEU A 251 3.81 0.30 7.20
CA LEU A 251 3.17 -0.28 8.37
C LEU A 251 2.90 -1.75 8.05
N ALA A 252 3.79 -2.61 8.51
CA ALA A 252 3.72 -4.05 8.34
C ALA A 252 2.80 -4.64 9.42
N PHE A 253 1.86 -5.50 9.01
CA PHE A 253 0.93 -6.16 9.92
C PHE A 253 1.01 -7.68 9.75
N ASN A 254 1.42 -8.34 10.82
CA ASN A 254 1.17 -9.76 11.01
C ASN A 254 -0.13 -9.96 11.80
N MET A 255 -0.67 -11.17 11.76
CA MET A 255 -1.83 -11.54 12.56
C MET A 255 -1.64 -11.37 14.07
N GLN A 256 -2.75 -11.04 14.73
CA GLN A 256 -2.84 -10.99 16.18
C GLN A 256 -3.21 -12.35 16.77
N GLY A 257 -2.42 -12.75 17.77
CA GLY A 257 -2.89 -13.56 18.87
C GLY A 257 -1.74 -14.28 19.57
N LEU A 258 -1.67 -14.17 20.91
CA LEU A 258 -0.83 -15.04 21.75
C LEU A 258 -1.09 -16.55 21.53
N ASN A 259 -2.17 -16.90 20.80
CA ASN A 259 -2.65 -18.26 20.54
C ASN A 259 -3.17 -18.49 19.09
N LYS A 260 -2.99 -17.55 18.14
CA LYS A 260 -3.57 -17.67 16.78
C LYS A 260 -2.64 -17.13 15.70
N ASP A 261 -1.62 -17.92 15.37
CA ASP A 261 -0.68 -17.65 14.28
C ASP A 261 -1.24 -18.08 12.91
N LYS A 262 -2.57 -18.09 12.75
CA LYS A 262 -3.20 -18.62 11.53
C LYS A 262 -4.60 -18.06 11.22
N ILE A 263 -4.93 -17.94 9.94
CA ILE A 263 -6.31 -17.77 9.41
C ILE A 263 -6.79 -19.14 8.94
N SER A 264 -7.88 -19.66 9.52
CA SER A 264 -8.51 -20.89 9.02
C SER A 264 -9.43 -20.60 7.84
N VAL A 265 -9.75 -21.61 7.03
CA VAL A 265 -10.86 -21.50 6.08
C VAL A 265 -12.16 -21.09 6.79
N GLY A 266 -12.83 -20.07 6.27
CA GLY A 266 -14.02 -19.43 6.83
C GLY A 266 -13.71 -18.25 7.75
N ASP A 267 -12.45 -18.04 8.16
CA ASP A 267 -12.06 -16.96 9.05
C ASP A 267 -11.61 -15.70 8.30
N LYS A 268 -11.67 -14.57 9.01
CA LYS A 268 -11.10 -13.29 8.60
C LYS A 268 -10.16 -12.72 9.65
N TYR A 269 -9.09 -12.09 9.21
CA TYR A 269 -8.22 -11.26 10.03
C TYR A 269 -8.47 -9.79 9.73
N THR A 270 -8.84 -9.01 10.74
CA THR A 270 -9.05 -7.56 10.63
C THR A 270 -7.85 -6.81 11.19
N ASN A 271 -7.41 -5.76 10.50
CA ASN A 271 -6.37 -4.87 10.99
C ASN A 271 -6.77 -4.27 12.35
N PRO A 272 -5.99 -4.49 13.43
CA PRO A 272 -6.35 -3.98 14.75
C PRO A 272 -6.10 -2.48 14.94
N LEU A 273 -5.26 -1.86 14.11
CA LEU A 273 -4.85 -0.47 14.26
C LEU A 273 -5.88 0.50 13.66
N PHE A 274 -6.25 0.26 12.41
CA PHE A 274 -7.17 1.14 11.68
C PHE A 274 -8.59 0.58 11.62
N ASN A 275 -8.76 -0.73 11.86
CA ASN A 275 -10.04 -1.43 11.72
C ASN A 275 -10.68 -1.28 10.33
N SER A 276 -9.90 -0.85 9.32
CA SER A 276 -10.41 -0.52 7.99
C SER A 276 -10.19 -1.62 6.97
N VAL A 277 -9.26 -2.56 7.20
CA VAL A 277 -8.87 -3.60 6.24
C VAL A 277 -8.98 -4.98 6.85
N TYR A 278 -9.45 -5.96 6.09
CA TYR A 278 -9.36 -7.37 6.47
C TYR A 278 -8.87 -8.26 5.34
N LEU A 279 -8.22 -9.37 5.71
CA LEU A 279 -7.92 -10.51 4.85
C LEU A 279 -8.85 -11.66 5.23
N SER A 280 -9.51 -12.27 4.26
CA SER A 280 -10.43 -13.40 4.43
C SER A 280 -9.89 -14.62 3.72
N PHE A 281 -9.93 -15.78 4.38
CA PHE A 281 -9.68 -17.07 3.76
C PHE A 281 -11.03 -17.79 3.61
N ASN A 282 -11.66 -17.67 2.45
CA ASN A 282 -13.07 -17.99 2.28
C ASN A 282 -13.33 -19.50 2.16
N SER A 283 -12.58 -20.19 1.30
CA SER A 283 -12.80 -21.61 1.00
C SER A 283 -11.56 -22.26 0.41
N VAL A 284 -11.51 -23.60 0.47
CA VAL A 284 -10.69 -24.44 -0.41
C VAL A 284 -11.59 -25.49 -1.04
N ASP A 285 -11.56 -25.63 -2.37
CA ASP A 285 -12.38 -26.63 -3.07
C ASP A 285 -11.72 -28.03 -3.09
N ALA A 286 -12.40 -29.00 -3.70
CA ALA A 286 -11.95 -30.39 -3.77
C ALA A 286 -10.64 -30.57 -4.58
N GLU A 287 -10.30 -29.60 -5.44
CA GLU A 287 -9.09 -29.59 -6.26
C GLU A 287 -7.93 -28.87 -5.53
N GLY A 288 -8.18 -28.38 -4.33
CA GLY A 288 -7.20 -27.66 -3.51
C GLY A 288 -7.07 -26.18 -3.86
N TYR A 289 -8.00 -25.62 -4.65
CA TYR A 289 -7.98 -24.20 -4.97
C TYR A 289 -8.51 -23.36 -3.83
N ALA A 290 -7.71 -22.39 -3.41
CA ALA A 290 -7.99 -21.50 -2.31
C ALA A 290 -8.61 -20.18 -2.80
N ASP A 291 -9.70 -19.77 -2.18
CA ASP A 291 -10.27 -18.44 -2.34
C ASP A 291 -9.87 -17.55 -1.16
N LEU A 292 -9.06 -16.53 -1.45
CA LEU A 292 -8.62 -15.53 -0.51
C LEU A 292 -9.05 -14.17 -1.04
N SER A 293 -9.46 -13.29 -0.14
CA SER A 293 -9.82 -11.91 -0.50
C SER A 293 -9.33 -10.92 0.54
N ILE A 294 -9.06 -9.70 0.10
CA ILE A 294 -8.72 -8.57 0.96
C ILE A 294 -9.59 -7.39 0.59
N GLY A 295 -10.02 -6.62 1.57
CA GLY A 295 -10.96 -5.54 1.35
C GLY A 295 -11.10 -4.61 2.52
N GLY A 296 -11.94 -3.60 2.33
CA GLY A 296 -12.29 -2.68 3.39
C GLY A 296 -13.38 -3.23 4.30
N LYS A 297 -13.39 -2.80 5.56
CA LYS A 297 -14.38 -3.19 6.57
C LYS A 297 -15.65 -2.34 6.46
N CYS A 298 -16.78 -3.02 6.58
CA CYS A 298 -18.01 -2.50 7.17
C CYS A 298 -18.32 -3.32 8.46
#